data_AF-A0A9W4HWY5-F1
#
_entry.id   AF-A0A9W4HWY5-F1
#
_cell.length_a   1.000
_cell.length_b   1.000
_cell.length_c   1.000
_cell.angle_alpha   90.00
_cell.angle_beta   90.00
_cell.angle_gamma   90.00
#
_symmetry.space_group_name_H-M   'P 1'
#
loop_
_entity.id
_entity.type
_entity.pdbx_description
1 polymer ?
#
loop_
_entity_poly.entity_id
_entity_poly.type
_entity_poly.pdbx_seq_one_letter_code
_entity_poly.pdbx_strand_id
1 'polypeptide(L)'
;MPLTGVPSRGLWHTRSDSRLRLSLLIKITKAALNCMTKLYALDLNDQGFTFFAFSPGRLRTDQGGPYADLEAETGAKAVLDLSRDREALNGKFLNIHVPGWEETQGLHKYDELEIEW
;
A
#
# COMPACT_ATOMS: atom_id res chain seq x y z
N MET A 1 -18.28 54.95 -30.37
CA MET A 1 -18.48 53.48 -30.41
C MET A 1 -17.20 52.81 -30.89
N PRO A 2 -16.43 52.17 -30.01
CA PRO A 2 -15.49 51.11 -30.38
C PRO A 2 -16.03 49.74 -29.98
N LEU A 3 -15.69 48.73 -30.77
CA LEU A 3 -16.20 47.36 -30.70
C LEU A 3 -15.66 46.60 -29.48
N THR A 4 -16.52 45.73 -28.97
CA THR A 4 -16.42 44.91 -27.76
C THR A 4 -15.17 44.03 -27.71
N GLY A 5 -14.50 44.03 -26.56
CA GLY A 5 -13.32 43.22 -26.26
C GLY A 5 -13.57 41.71 -26.33
N VAL A 6 -12.59 41.01 -26.91
CA VAL A 6 -12.46 39.56 -26.81
C VAL A 6 -12.17 39.21 -25.35
N PRO A 7 -12.90 38.28 -24.70
CA PRO A 7 -12.54 37.87 -23.35
C PRO A 7 -11.25 37.06 -23.41
N SER A 8 -10.23 37.55 -22.71
CA SER A 8 -9.00 36.85 -22.39
C SER A 8 -9.31 35.45 -21.88
N ARG A 9 -8.77 34.42 -22.54
CA ARG A 9 -8.83 33.02 -22.08
C ARG A 9 -8.33 32.99 -20.64
N GLY A 10 -9.23 32.70 -19.71
CA GLY A 10 -8.90 32.44 -18.32
C GLY A 10 -7.86 31.32 -18.26
N LEU A 11 -6.70 31.65 -17.69
CA LEU A 11 -5.73 30.68 -17.24
C LEU A 11 -6.42 29.77 -16.23
N TRP A 12 -6.78 28.55 -16.63
CA TRP A 12 -7.17 27.50 -15.71
C TRP A 12 -5.95 27.12 -14.88
N HIS A 13 -5.81 27.71 -13.69
CA HIS A 13 -4.93 27.19 -12.65
C HIS A 13 -5.52 25.91 -12.07
N THR A 14 -5.30 24.76 -12.73
CA THR A 14 -5.53 23.45 -12.10
C THR A 14 -4.29 23.04 -11.31
N ARG A 15 -4.08 23.70 -10.16
CA ARG A 15 -3.09 23.29 -9.16
C ARG A 15 -3.67 22.52 -7.97
N SER A 16 -4.89 22.01 -8.10
CA SER A 16 -5.44 20.95 -7.26
C SER A 16 -5.78 19.80 -8.19
N ASP A 17 -4.94 18.78 -8.34
CA ASP A 17 -5.25 17.48 -7.74
C ASP A 17 -4.23 16.42 -8.21
N SER A 18 -2.94 16.62 -7.91
CA SER A 18 -1.91 15.63 -8.26
C SER A 18 -1.88 14.47 -7.24
N ARG A 19 -2.17 14.75 -5.96
CA ARG A 19 -2.10 13.77 -4.88
C ARG A 19 -3.23 12.73 -4.92
N LEU A 20 -4.48 13.11 -5.26
CA LEU A 20 -5.55 12.10 -5.35
C LEU A 20 -5.32 11.19 -6.57
N ARG A 21 -4.86 11.74 -7.69
CA ARG A 21 -4.50 10.96 -8.88
C ARG A 21 -3.37 9.95 -8.63
N LEU A 22 -2.31 10.37 -7.93
CA LEU A 22 -1.24 9.46 -7.49
C LEU A 22 -1.76 8.36 -6.56
N SER A 23 -2.73 8.66 -5.69
CA SER A 23 -3.33 7.65 -4.81
C SER A 23 -4.10 6.56 -5.57
N LEU A 24 -4.79 6.91 -6.66
CA LEU A 24 -5.51 5.92 -7.48
C LEU A 24 -4.53 5.00 -8.22
N LEU A 25 -3.46 5.55 -8.80
CA LEU A 25 -2.47 4.75 -9.51
C LEU A 25 -1.78 3.76 -8.57
N ILE A 26 -1.37 4.20 -7.37
CA ILE A 26 -0.77 3.31 -6.36
C ILE A 26 -1.74 2.18 -6.00
N LYS A 27 -3.03 2.48 -5.80
CA LYS A 27 -4.05 1.47 -5.48
C LYS A 27 -4.20 0.44 -6.60
N ILE A 28 -4.30 0.89 -7.86
CA ILE A 28 -4.41 -0.02 -9.01
C ILE A 28 -3.16 -0.89 -9.15
N THR A 29 -1.97 -0.30 -9.04
CA THR A 29 -0.71 -1.04 -9.13
C THR A 29 -0.58 -2.08 -8.01
N LYS A 30 -0.95 -1.72 -6.77
CA LYS A 30 -0.89 -2.66 -5.64
C LYS A 30 -1.94 -3.76 -5.74
N ALA A 31 -3.15 -3.46 -6.22
CA ALA A 31 -4.16 -4.48 -6.51
C ALA A 31 -3.69 -5.47 -7.60
N ALA A 32 -3.07 -4.97 -8.68
CA ALA A 32 -2.52 -5.81 -9.74
C ALA A 32 -1.36 -6.69 -9.23
N LEU A 33 -0.44 -6.12 -8.44
CA LEU A 33 0.65 -6.87 -7.79
C LEU A 33 0.11 -7.99 -6.89
N ASN A 34 -0.92 -7.68 -6.10
CA ASN A 34 -1.59 -8.60 -5.20
C ASN A 34 -2.24 -9.78 -5.98
N CYS A 35 -2.96 -9.47 -7.06
CA CYS A 35 -3.51 -10.49 -7.96
C CYS A 35 -2.42 -11.40 -8.56
N MET A 36 -1.33 -10.82 -9.07
CA MET A 36 -0.20 -11.59 -9.62
C MET A 36 0.44 -12.50 -8.57
N THR A 37 0.53 -12.04 -7.32
CA THR A 37 1.04 -12.86 -6.21
C THR A 37 0.21 -14.13 -6.03
N LYS A 38 -1.13 -14.02 -6.07
CA LYS A 38 -2.03 -15.18 -5.97
C LYS A 38 -1.91 -16.11 -7.18
N LEU A 39 -1.79 -15.56 -8.38
CA LEU A 39 -1.61 -16.35 -9.60
C LEU A 39 -0.32 -17.17 -9.56
N TYR A 40 0.81 -16.55 -9.19
CA TYR A 40 2.07 -17.27 -9.07
C TYR A 40 2.09 -18.29 -7.92
N ALA A 41 1.43 -17.97 -6.81
CA ALA A 41 1.26 -18.93 -5.72
C ALA A 41 0.58 -20.22 -6.18
N LEU A 42 -0.43 -20.12 -7.06
CA LEU A 42 -1.14 -21.27 -7.63
C LEU A 42 -0.32 -21.99 -8.70
N ASP A 43 0.26 -21.26 -9.64
CA ASP A 43 0.95 -21.82 -10.81
C ASP A 43 2.27 -22.51 -10.46
N LEU A 44 2.97 -22.02 -9.44
CA LEU A 44 4.30 -22.48 -9.05
C LEU A 44 4.30 -23.27 -7.74
N ASN A 45 3.13 -23.59 -7.19
CA ASN A 45 2.98 -24.37 -5.96
C ASN A 45 3.69 -25.73 -6.06
N ASP A 46 3.43 -26.46 -7.15
CA ASP A 46 3.96 -27.82 -7.36
C ASP A 46 5.47 -27.84 -7.61
N GLN A 47 6.07 -26.67 -7.86
CA GLN A 47 7.51 -26.49 -7.98
C GLN A 47 8.17 -26.12 -6.63
N GLY A 48 7.39 -26.03 -5.55
CA GLY A 48 7.88 -25.72 -4.20
C GLY A 48 8.17 -24.24 -3.97
N PHE A 49 7.65 -23.34 -4.82
CA PHE A 49 7.78 -21.90 -4.59
C PHE A 49 6.68 -21.37 -3.66
N THR A 50 7.03 -20.37 -2.86
CA THR A 50 6.08 -19.63 -2.03
C THR A 50 6.00 -18.18 -2.50
N PHE A 51 4.79 -17.73 -2.81
CA PHE A 51 4.47 -16.33 -3.11
C PHE A 51 3.47 -15.81 -2.09
N PHE A 52 3.78 -14.70 -1.45
CA PHE A 52 2.86 -14.02 -0.52
C PHE A 52 3.07 -12.52 -0.58
N ALA A 53 2.05 -11.77 -0.23
CA ALA A 53 2.09 -10.32 -0.14
C ALA A 53 2.06 -9.90 1.33
N PHE A 54 2.55 -8.72 1.64
CA PHE A 54 2.45 -8.14 2.97
C PHE A 54 2.23 -6.63 2.92
N SER A 55 1.53 -6.11 3.91
CA SER A 55 1.43 -4.69 4.19
C SER A 55 2.47 -4.33 5.25
N PRO A 56 3.51 -3.54 4.93
CA PRO A 56 4.54 -3.15 5.91
C PRO A 56 4.04 -2.07 6.89
N GLY A 57 2.76 -1.74 6.86
CA GLY A 57 2.17 -0.63 7.59
C GLY A 57 2.50 0.75 7.00
N ARG A 58 2.01 1.78 7.69
CA ARG A 58 2.22 3.18 7.31
C ARG A 58 3.50 3.68 7.96
N LEU A 59 4.59 3.70 7.19
CA LEU A 59 5.94 3.99 7.68
C LEU A 59 6.40 5.44 7.41
N ARG A 60 7.13 6.03 8.36
CA ARG A 60 7.74 7.36 8.28
C ARG A 60 8.91 7.36 7.29
N THR A 61 8.54 7.49 6.02
CA THR A 61 9.43 7.56 4.86
C THR A 61 9.00 8.74 3.99
N ASP A 62 9.76 9.06 2.94
CA ASP A 62 9.36 10.08 1.96
C ASP A 62 7.97 9.80 1.35
N GLN A 63 7.60 8.52 1.20
CA GLN A 63 6.30 8.12 0.67
C GLN A 63 5.18 8.19 1.73
N GLY A 64 5.45 7.79 2.98
CA GLY A 64 4.45 7.75 4.05
C GLY A 64 4.23 9.09 4.76
N GLY A 65 5.22 9.99 4.68
CA GLY A 65 5.22 11.31 5.29
C GLY A 65 5.50 11.30 6.80
N PRO A 66 5.61 12.50 7.41
CA PRO A 66 6.04 12.64 8.81
C PRO A 66 5.01 12.18 9.85
N TYR A 67 3.75 12.02 9.44
CA TYR A 67 2.62 11.61 10.28
C TYR A 67 2.25 10.13 10.11
N ALA A 68 3.14 9.34 9.54
CA ALA A 68 2.98 7.90 9.48
C ALA A 68 3.12 7.28 10.88
N ASP A 69 2.51 6.12 11.06
CA ASP A 69 2.30 5.48 12.36
C ASP A 69 3.61 4.95 12.98
N LEU A 70 4.47 4.41 12.13
CA LEU A 70 5.65 3.64 12.54
C LEU A 70 6.93 4.23 11.94
N GLU A 71 8.04 4.11 12.67
CA GLU A 71 9.36 4.32 12.08
C GLU A 71 9.67 3.26 11.03
N ALA A 72 10.45 3.63 10.01
CA ALA A 72 10.80 2.72 8.91
C ALA A 72 11.52 1.45 9.41
N GLU A 73 12.38 1.58 10.42
CA GLU A 73 13.11 0.47 11.02
C GLU A 73 12.17 -0.54 11.70
N THR A 74 11.15 -0.06 12.42
CA THR A 74 10.13 -0.92 13.05
C THR A 74 9.39 -1.75 12.00
N GLY A 75 8.94 -1.11 10.92
CA GLY A 75 8.28 -1.82 9.82
C GLY A 75 9.18 -2.85 9.14
N ALA A 76 10.44 -2.48 8.84
CA ALA A 76 11.39 -3.38 8.20
C ALA A 76 11.67 -4.62 9.06
N LYS A 77 11.85 -4.42 10.37
CA LYS A 77 12.04 -5.52 11.31
C LYS A 77 10.81 -6.43 11.36
N ALA A 78 9.61 -5.86 11.48
CA ALA A 78 8.37 -6.63 11.54
C ALA A 78 8.13 -7.47 10.27
N VAL A 79 8.51 -6.95 9.09
CA VAL A 79 8.48 -7.72 7.83
C VAL A 79 9.46 -8.90 7.86
N LEU A 80 10.67 -8.71 8.39
CA LEU A 80 11.67 -9.78 8.51
C LEU A 80 11.27 -10.85 9.54
N ASP A 81 10.50 -10.45 10.54
CA ASP A 81 10.01 -11.33 11.62
C ASP A 81 8.73 -12.10 11.23
N LEU A 82 8.09 -11.80 10.09
CA LEU A 82 6.96 -12.58 9.55
C LEU A 82 7.30 -14.07 9.50
N SER A 83 6.34 -14.91 9.90
CA SER A 83 6.46 -16.37 10.11
C SER A 83 7.56 -17.08 9.30
N ARG A 84 8.36 -17.89 10.01
CA ARG A 84 9.41 -18.74 9.42
C ARG A 84 8.85 -19.89 8.59
N ASP A 85 7.61 -20.30 8.83
CA ASP A 85 6.93 -21.31 8.01
C ASP A 85 6.39 -20.67 6.74
N ARG A 86 7.29 -20.50 5.77
CA ARG A 86 7.01 -19.78 4.53
C ARG A 86 5.99 -20.51 3.67
N GLU A 87 6.02 -21.85 3.63
CA GLU A 87 5.08 -22.64 2.82
C GLU A 87 3.63 -22.37 3.23
N ALA A 88 3.36 -22.25 4.54
CA ALA A 88 2.05 -21.92 5.07
C ALA A 88 1.55 -20.51 4.68
N LEU A 89 2.41 -19.64 4.15
CA LEU A 89 2.06 -18.30 3.69
C LEU A 89 1.67 -18.26 2.21
N ASN A 90 1.84 -19.35 1.46
CA ASN A 90 1.65 -19.33 0.01
C ASN A 90 0.23 -18.85 -0.38
N GLY A 91 0.17 -17.83 -1.23
CA GLY A 91 -1.05 -17.21 -1.72
C GLY A 91 -1.79 -16.34 -0.71
N LYS A 92 -1.17 -15.94 0.41
CA LYS A 92 -1.77 -15.07 1.43
C LYS A 92 -1.33 -13.61 1.28
N PHE A 93 -2.11 -12.72 1.87
CA PHE A 93 -1.76 -11.32 2.07
C PHE A 93 -1.76 -11.04 3.56
N LEU A 94 -0.63 -10.60 4.11
CA LEU A 94 -0.47 -10.49 5.56
C LEU A 94 -0.31 -9.05 6.00
N ASN A 95 -0.75 -8.79 7.22
CA ASN A 95 -0.33 -7.62 7.96
C ASN A 95 0.99 -7.90 8.69
N ILE A 96 1.72 -6.86 9.06
CA ILE A 96 2.83 -7.00 10.01
C ILE A 96 2.32 -7.04 11.46
N HIS A 97 3.10 -7.61 12.36
CA HIS A 97 2.87 -7.53 13.80
C HIS A 97 3.66 -6.36 14.39
N VAL A 98 3.00 -5.48 15.15
CA VAL A 98 3.68 -4.50 16.00
C VAL A 98 3.04 -4.48 17.38
N PRO A 99 3.78 -4.80 18.46
CA PRO A 99 3.24 -4.82 19.81
C PRO A 99 2.55 -3.50 20.20
N GLY A 100 1.31 -3.60 20.66
CA GLY A 100 0.49 -2.45 21.07
C GLY A 100 -0.33 -1.82 19.93
N TRP A 101 -0.27 -2.37 18.71
CA TRP A 101 -1.04 -1.90 17.55
C TRP A 101 -2.15 -2.87 17.12
N GLU A 102 -2.41 -3.94 17.86
CA GLU A 102 -3.34 -5.01 17.50
C GLU A 102 -4.80 -4.54 17.61
N GLU A 103 -5.12 -3.74 18.63
CA GLU A 103 -6.50 -3.29 18.93
C GLU A 103 -6.63 -1.77 19.01
N THR A 104 -5.92 -1.06 18.13
CA THR A 104 -6.02 0.39 18.02
C THR A 104 -7.42 0.81 17.52
N GLN A 105 -7.96 1.89 18.08
CA GLN A 105 -9.23 2.49 17.62
C GLN A 105 -9.10 3.26 16.29
N GLY A 106 -7.88 3.31 15.73
CA GLY A 106 -7.57 4.01 14.49
C GLY A 106 -7.85 3.18 13.23
N LEU A 107 -7.55 3.77 12.07
CA LEU A 107 -7.69 3.12 10.77
C LEU A 107 -6.72 1.94 10.57
N HIS A 108 -5.59 1.96 11.28
CA HIS A 108 -4.48 1.04 11.07
C HIS A 108 -4.28 0.15 12.31
N LYS A 109 -4.36 -1.16 12.08
CA LYS A 109 -3.98 -2.23 13.01
C LYS A 109 -2.76 -2.95 12.44
N TYR A 110 -1.90 -3.48 13.30
CA TYR A 110 -0.70 -4.25 12.92
C TYR A 110 -0.62 -5.56 13.76
N ASP A 111 -1.40 -6.56 13.35
CA ASP A 111 -1.79 -7.74 14.12
C ASP A 111 -1.27 -9.08 13.59
N GLU A 112 -0.43 -9.07 12.54
CA GLU A 112 0.03 -10.28 11.82
C GLU A 112 -1.05 -11.11 11.11
N LEU A 113 -2.30 -10.64 11.08
CA LEU A 113 -3.39 -11.43 10.52
C LEU A 113 -3.40 -11.37 8.99
N GLU A 114 -4.01 -12.39 8.38
CA GLU A 114 -4.31 -12.39 6.96
C GLU A 114 -5.33 -11.29 6.64
N ILE A 115 -5.01 -10.51 5.62
CA ILE A 115 -5.85 -9.45 5.07
C ILE A 115 -6.61 -10.04 3.89
N GLU A 116 -7.92 -9.82 3.85
CA GLU A 116 -8.75 -10.21 2.71
C GLU A 116 -8.39 -9.39 1.46
N TRP A 117 -8.45 -10.02 0.29
CA TRP A 117 -8.10 -9.41 -1.00
C TRP A 117 -9.17 -8.45 -1.53
#